data_AF-A0ABD3A6I0-F1
#
_entry.id   AF-A0ABD3A6I0-F1
#
_cell.length_a   1.000
_cell.length_b   1.000
_cell.length_c   1.000
_cell.angle_alpha   90.00
_cell.angle_beta   90.00
_cell.angle_gamma   90.00
#
_symmetry.space_group_name_H-M   'P 1'
#
loop_
_entity.id
_entity.type
_entity.pdbx_description
1 polymer ?
#
loop_
_entity_poly.entity_id
_entity_poly.type
_entity_poly.pdbx_seq_one_letter_code
_entity_poly.pdbx_strand_id
1 'polypeptide(L)' 'MLEDTGCALLAVHGRMRDEKNGKKFRANRNSIKAVRDAIRIPVLANGNIIYMENVQSCLEETGVEGTAPPCIML' A
#
# COMPACT_ATOMS: atom_id res chain seq x y z
N MET A 1 -14.06 -11.91 -6.24
CA MET A 1 -12.88 -11.15 -5.77
C MET A 1 -13.20 -9.65 -5.84
N LEU A 2 -12.50 -8.74 -5.14
CA LEU A 2 -12.79 -7.29 -5.24
C LEU A 2 -12.63 -6.77 -6.68
N GLU A 3 -11.61 -7.26 -7.38
CA GLU A 3 -11.39 -7.01 -8.80
C GLU A 3 -12.62 -7.34 -9.68
N ASP A 4 -13.25 -8.50 -9.46
CA ASP A 4 -14.41 -8.94 -10.25
C ASP A 4 -15.67 -8.07 -10.05
N THR A 5 -15.69 -7.23 -9.02
CA THR A 5 -16.83 -6.34 -8.73
C THR A 5 -16.78 -5.03 -9.53
N GLY A 6 -15.79 -4.87 -10.41
CA GLY A 6 -15.59 -3.65 -11.19
C GLY A 6 -14.83 -2.55 -10.43
N CYS A 7 -14.06 -2.91 -9.40
CA CYS A 7 -13.16 -1.97 -8.74
C CYS A 7 -12.15 -1.40 -9.75
N ALA A 8 -12.10 -0.07 -9.86
CA ALA A 8 -11.16 0.61 -10.75
C ALA A 8 -9.73 0.66 -10.20
N LEU A 9 -9.57 0.56 -8.87
CA LEU A 9 -8.30 0.73 -8.16
C LEU A 9 -8.40 0.14 -6.75
N LEU A 10 -7.30 -0.38 -6.22
CA LEU A 10 -7.20 -0.90 -4.85
C LEU A 10 -6.11 -0.19 -4.05
N ALA A 11 -6.47 0.45 -2.94
CA ALA A 11 -5.50 0.94 -1.97
C ALA A 11 -5.20 -0.14 -0.92
N VAL A 12 -3.92 -0.49 -0.75
CA VAL A 12 -3.47 -1.53 0.17
C VAL A 12 -2.65 -0.91 1.28
N HIS A 13 -3.13 -1.07 2.52
CA HIS A 13 -2.37 -0.68 3.69
C HIS A 13 -1.52 -1.87 4.17
N GLY A 14 -0.20 -1.71 4.21
CA GLY A 14 0.73 -2.81 4.55
C GLY A 14 0.76 -3.22 6.04
N ARG A 15 -0.29 -2.90 6.81
CA ARG A 15 -0.43 -3.30 8.22
C ARG A 15 -1.75 -4.02 8.41
N MET A 16 -1.73 -5.01 9.28
CA MET A 16 -2.92 -5.69 9.75
C MET A 16 -3.75 -4.74 10.63
N ARG A 17 -5.02 -5.10 10.83
CA ARG A 17 -5.99 -4.27 11.56
C ARG A 17 -5.56 -4.00 13.01
N ASP A 18 -4.95 -4.97 13.66
CA ASP A 18 -4.40 -4.92 15.03
C ASP A 18 -3.13 -4.07 15.15
N GLU A 19 -2.42 -3.83 14.04
CA GLU A 19 -1.20 -2.99 13.97
C GLU A 19 -1.48 -1.49 13.77
N LYS A 20 -2.75 -1.07 13.87
CA LYS A 20 -3.19 0.32 13.60
C LYS A 20 -2.43 1.38 14.41
N ASN A 21 -2.00 1.06 15.63
CA ASN A 21 -1.34 1.99 16.57
C ASN A 21 0.11 2.37 16.23
N GLY A 22 0.64 1.97 15.06
CA GLY A 22 1.64 2.70 14.27
C GLY A 22 3.04 2.95 14.82
N LYS A 23 3.27 2.81 16.13
CA LYS A 23 4.56 3.11 16.76
C LYS A 23 5.50 1.90 16.82
N LYS A 24 4.97 0.67 16.72
CA LYS A 24 5.77 -0.56 16.78
C LYS A 24 5.97 -1.24 15.44
N PHE A 25 5.06 -1.06 14.49
CA PHE A 25 5.03 -1.85 13.26
C PHE A 25 5.08 -0.95 12.03
N ARG A 26 6.08 -1.20 11.17
CA ARG A 26 6.18 -0.58 9.85
C ARG A 26 5.32 -1.36 8.87
N ALA A 27 4.74 -0.68 7.89
CA ALA A 27 4.02 -1.28 6.80
C ALA A 27 4.92 -2.27 6.05
N ASN A 28 4.42 -3.49 5.87
CA ASN A 28 5.08 -4.55 5.15
C ASN A 28 4.89 -4.36 3.64
N ARG A 29 5.95 -3.91 2.97
CA ARG A 29 5.97 -3.71 1.51
C ARG A 29 5.91 -5.02 0.73
N ASN A 30 6.39 -6.14 1.29
CA ASN A 30 6.28 -7.45 0.63
C ASN A 30 4.82 -7.89 0.55
N SER A 31 4.00 -7.60 1.56
CA SER A 31 2.57 -7.88 1.51
C SER A 31 1.87 -7.03 0.45
N ILE A 32 2.23 -5.75 0.30
CA ILE A 32 1.69 -4.88 -0.75
C ILE A 32 2.09 -5.40 -2.13
N LYS A 33 3.36 -5.76 -2.32
CA LYS A 33 3.87 -6.36 -3.55
C LYS A 33 3.12 -7.64 -3.92
N ALA A 34 2.92 -8.54 -2.95
CA ALA A 34 2.19 -9.79 -3.18
C ALA A 34 0.75 -9.54 -3.64
N VAL A 35 0.07 -8.51 -3.12
CA VAL A 35 -1.27 -8.13 -3.59
C VAL A 35 -1.20 -7.56 -5.00
N ARG A 36 -0.27 -6.64 -5.27
CA ARG A 36 -0.05 -6.08 -6.61
C ARG A 36 0.21 -7.16 -7.65
N ASP A 37 1.02 -8.16 -7.33
CA ASP A 37 1.37 -9.24 -8.25
C ASP A 37 0.20 -10.21 -8.50
N ALA A 38 -0.81 -10.22 -7.62
CA ALA A 38 -1.95 -11.14 -7.68
C ALA A 38 -3.18 -10.59 -8.42
N ILE A 39 -3.25 -9.28 -8.69
CA ILE A 39 -4.42 -8.64 -9.31
C ILE A 39 -4.03 -7.82 -10.54
N ARG A 40 -4.97 -7.54 -11.44
CA ARG A 40 -4.71 -6.79 -12.69
C ARG A 40 -5.11 -5.33 -12.59
N ILE A 41 -5.93 -4.95 -11.62
CA ILE A 41 -6.31 -3.56 -11.38
C ILE A 41 -5.18 -2.79 -10.68
N PRO A 42 -5.05 -1.47 -10.93
CA PRO A 42 -4.04 -0.64 -10.29
C PRO A 42 -4.09 -0.71 -8.77
N VAL A 43 -2.91 -0.70 -8.15
CA VAL A 43 -2.71 -0.72 -6.70
C VAL A 43 -2.06 0.59 -6.24
N LEU A 44 -2.56 1.14 -5.14
CA LEU A 44 -1.88 2.20 -4.40
C LEU A 44 -1.34 1.65 -3.09
N ALA A 45 -0.04 1.83 -2.85
CA ALA A 45 0.57 1.51 -1.56
C ALA A 45 0.21 2.58 -0.51
N ASN A 46 -0.26 2.16 0.66
CA ASN A 46 -0.49 3.04 1.79
C ASN A 46 0.30 2.58 3.03
N GLY A 47 1.03 3.51 3.64
CA GLY A 47 1.73 3.30 4.90
C GLY A 47 3.23 3.58 4.81
N ASN A 48 3.77 4.26 5.84
CA ASN A 48 5.20 4.60 5.96
C ASN A 48 5.79 5.39 4.77
N ILE A 49 4.97 6.20 4.10
CA ILE A 49 5.38 7.18 3.10
C ILE A 49 5.34 8.57 3.75
N ILE A 50 6.50 9.13 4.07
CA ILE A 50 6.62 10.42 4.79
C ILE A 50 7.37 11.44 3.94
N TYR A 51 8.39 11.00 3.24
CA TYR A 51 9.23 11.81 2.36
C TYR A 51 9.17 11.30 0.91
N MET A 52 9.64 12.12 -0.03
CA MET A 52 9.60 11.78 -1.45
C MET A 52 10.47 10.55 -1.77
N GLU A 53 11.56 10.36 -1.05
CA GLU A 53 12.44 9.19 -1.15
C GLU A 53 11.69 7.91 -0.73
N ASN A 54 10.72 8.01 0.19
CA ASN A 54 9.87 6.88 0.54
C ASN A 54 8.92 6.52 -0.59
N VAL A 55 8.44 7.50 -1.36
CA VAL A 55 7.61 7.26 -2.55
C VAL A 55 8.41 6.48 -3.58
N GLN A 56 9.58 6.98 -3.97
CA GLN A 56 10.43 6.34 -4.98
C GLN A 56 10.80 4.90 -4.59
N SER A 57 11.35 4.70 -3.39
CA SER A 57 11.69 3.35 -2.90
C SER A 57 10.47 2.43 -2.82
N CYS A 58 9.28 2.94 -2.47
CA CYS A 58 8.07 2.14 -2.45
C CYS A 58 7.67 1.67 -3.85
N LEU A 59 7.70 2.57 -4.84
CA LEU A 59 7.36 2.24 -6.22
C LEU A 59 8.32 1.19 -6.78
N GLU A 60 9.62 1.34 -6.56
CA GLU A 60 10.65 0.41 -7.02
C GLU A 60 10.51 -0.99 -6.38
N GLU A 61 10.28 -1.06 -5.06
CA GLU A 61 10.18 -2.33 -4.33
C GLU A 61 8.88 -3.08 -4.65
N THR A 62 7.77 -2.35 -4.70
CA THR A 62 6.43 -2.96 -4.78
C THR A 62 5.87 -3.05 -6.19
N GLY A 63 6.35 -2.23 -7.14
CA GLY A 63 5.85 -2.20 -8.52
C GLY A 63 4.41 -1.69 -8.66
N VAL A 64 3.93 -0.94 -7.66
CA VAL A 64 2.60 -0.31 -7.65
C VAL A 64 2.57 0.97 -8.49
N GLU A 65 1.38 1.38 -8.92
CA GLU A 65 1.20 2.57 -9.78
C GLU A 65 1.34 3.90 -9.01
N GLY A 66 1.18 3.86 -7.69
CA GLY A 66 1.26 5.07 -6.87
C GLY A 66 1.27 4.80 -5.37
N THR A 67 1.44 5.87 -4.61
CA THR A 67 1.32 5.84 -3.15
C THR A 67 0.18 6.75 -2.70
N ALA A 68 -0.48 6.37 -1.61
CA ALA A 68 -1.46 7.19 -0.94
C ALA A 68 -0.85 7.81 0.34
N PRO A 69 -1.17 9.07 0.67
CA PRO A 69 -0.63 9.75 1.84
C PRO A 69 -0.95 8.99 3.14
N PRO A 70 -0.11 9.13 4.18
CA PRO A 70 -0.28 8.38 5.42
C PRO A 70 -1.57 8.79 6.15
N CYS A 71 -2.27 7.81 6.74
CA CYS A 71 -3.44 7.98 7.62
C CYS A 71 -3.19 8.78 8.91
N ILE A 72 -2.09 9.52 9.06
CA ILE A 72 -1.96 10.50 10.16
C ILE A 72 -2.85 11.74 9.92
N MET A 73 -3.45 11.88 8.73
CA MET A 73 -4.41 12.94 8.39
C MET A 73 -5.86 12.47 8.17
N LEU A 74 -6.25 11.27 8.61
CA LEU A 74 -7.66 10.80 8.58
C LEU A 74 -8.14 10.34 9.96
#